data_AF-K1Z880-F1
#
_entry.id   AF-K1Z880-F1
#
_cell.length_a   1.000
_cell.length_b   1.000
_cell.length_c   1.000
_cell.angle_alpha   90.00
_cell.angle_beta   90.00
_cell.angle_gamma   90.00
#
_symmetry.space_group_name_H-M   'P 1'
#
loop_
_entity.id
_entity.type
_entity.pdbx_description
1 polymer ?
#
loop_
_entity_poly.entity_id
_entity_poly.type
_entity_poly.pdbx_seq_one_letter_code
_entity_poly.pdbx_strand_id
1 'polypeptide(L)'
;MKETLCQCQTNQGEKDHTTITMEIPANLLGQLQEAAALAGTDYRALLICYAREGLINSGAQLKRGQFVEHVRDVLEKHGIKANAIEEIFKKILY
;
A
#
# COMPACT_ATOMS: atom_id res chain seq x y z
N MET A 1 -17.61 12.31 15.11
CA MET A 1 -17.60 11.80 13.72
C MET A 1 -17.21 10.33 13.79
N LYS A 2 -17.87 9.44 13.03
CA LYS A 2 -17.44 8.03 12.95
C LYS A 2 -16.35 7.94 11.89
N GLU A 3 -15.09 7.82 12.31
CA GLU A 3 -13.99 7.56 11.38
C GLU A 3 -14.16 6.13 10.84
N THR A 4 -14.13 5.99 9.53
CA THR A 4 -14.22 4.67 8.89
C THR A 4 -12.85 4.03 8.95
N LEU A 5 -12.74 2.88 9.62
CA LEU A 5 -11.45 2.26 9.91
C LEU A 5 -10.70 1.76 8.66
N CYS A 6 -11.42 1.35 7.61
CA CYS A 6 -10.87 0.97 6.31
C CYS A 6 -11.98 0.95 5.24
N GLN A 7 -11.68 1.33 3.99
CA GLN A 7 -12.64 1.33 2.88
C GLN A 7 -12.15 0.44 1.72
N CYS A 8 -12.10 -0.88 1.91
CA CYS A 8 -11.88 -1.80 0.79
C CYS A 8 -13.21 -2.22 0.14
N GLN A 9 -13.38 -1.89 -1.14
CA GLN A 9 -14.34 -2.58 -2.00
C GLN A 9 -13.80 -3.99 -2.32
N THR A 10 -14.33 -5.02 -1.65
CA THR A 10 -14.05 -6.41 -2.00
C THR A 10 -14.77 -6.76 -3.30
N ASN A 11 -14.16 -6.44 -4.44
CA ASN A 11 -14.56 -7.08 -5.70
C ASN A 11 -14.15 -8.55 -5.62
N GLN A 12 -15.13 -9.43 -5.42
CA GLN A 12 -14.98 -10.88 -5.58
C GLN A 12 -14.94 -11.19 -7.08
N GLY A 13 -13.78 -10.98 -7.71
CA GLY A 13 -13.46 -11.49 -9.04
C GLY A 13 -12.30 -12.47 -8.91
N GLU A 14 -12.48 -13.67 -9.44
CA GLU A 14 -11.56 -14.82 -9.43
C GLU A 14 -10.09 -14.44 -9.70
N LYS A 15 -9.17 -15.01 -8.89
CA LYS A 15 -7.85 -15.59 -9.27
C LYS A 15 -7.02 -15.89 -8.02
N ASP A 16 -6.48 -17.11 -7.97
CA ASP A 16 -5.48 -17.66 -7.03
C ASP A 16 -5.57 -17.22 -5.56
N HIS A 17 -6.18 -18.07 -4.74
CA HIS A 17 -6.15 -17.91 -3.29
C HIS A 17 -4.82 -18.43 -2.72
N THR A 18 -3.98 -17.52 -2.25
CA THR A 18 -2.83 -17.88 -1.40
C THR A 18 -3.27 -17.87 0.06
N THR A 19 -3.12 -19.00 0.74
CA THR A 19 -3.35 -19.08 2.18
C THR A 19 -2.11 -18.57 2.93
N ILE A 20 -2.31 -17.60 3.81
CA ILE A 20 -1.26 -17.07 4.69
C ILE A 20 -1.65 -17.41 6.12
N THR A 21 -0.73 -18.02 6.86
CA THR A 21 -0.87 -18.20 8.31
C THR A 21 -0.08 -17.09 8.99
N MET A 22 -0.69 -16.39 9.94
CA MET A 22 0.00 -15.41 10.78
C MET A 22 -0.21 -15.72 12.26
N GLU A 23 0.82 -15.46 13.05
CA GLU A 23 0.74 -15.46 14.50
C GLU A 23 0.45 -14.04 14.98
N ILE A 24 -0.64 -13.87 15.74
CA ILE A 24 -1.05 -12.58 16.28
C ILE A 24 -0.95 -12.67 17.81
N PRO A 25 -0.27 -11.73 18.47
CA PRO A 25 -0.30 -11.61 19.93
C PRO A 25 -1.75 -11.54 20.46
N ALA A 26 -2.07 -12.28 21.52
CA ALA A 26 -3.44 -12.40 22.02
C ALA A 26 -4.07 -11.06 22.42
N ASN A 27 -3.26 -10.13 22.95
CA ASN A 27 -3.68 -8.77 23.27
C ASN A 27 -4.08 -7.97 22.01
N LEU A 28 -3.33 -8.13 20.91
CA LEU A 28 -3.62 -7.47 19.64
C LEU A 28 -4.87 -8.07 18.98
N LEU A 29 -5.08 -9.38 19.13
CA LEU A 29 -6.31 -10.02 18.66
C LEU A 29 -7.56 -9.45 19.36
N GLY A 30 -7.50 -9.20 20.66
CA GLY A 30 -8.59 -8.57 21.41
C GLY A 30 -8.90 -7.16 20.90
N GLN A 31 -7.87 -6.33 20.73
CA GLN A 31 -8.04 -4.97 20.18
C GLN A 31 -8.62 -4.97 18.77
N LEU A 32 -8.21 -5.92 17.94
CA LEU A 32 -8.71 -6.06 16.57
C LEU A 32 -10.20 -6.44 16.56
N GLN A 33 -10.63 -7.32 17.47
CA GLN A 33 -12.05 -7.69 17.61
C GLN A 33 -12.91 -6.51 18.06
N GLU A 34 -12.42 -5.71 19.02
CA GLU A 34 -13.09 -4.48 19.45
C GLU A 34 -13.22 -3.47 18.30
N ALA A 35 -12.13 -3.24 17.56
CA ALA A 35 -12.14 -2.36 16.39
C ALA A 35 -13.10 -2.85 15.30
N ALA A 36 -13.15 -4.16 15.06
CA ALA A 36 -14.08 -4.76 14.11
C ALA A 36 -15.55 -4.59 14.53
N ALA A 37 -15.84 -4.74 15.83
CA ALA A 37 -17.17 -4.49 16.38
C ALA A 37 -17.60 -3.02 16.21
N LEU A 38 -16.69 -2.07 16.43
CA LEU A 38 -16.94 -0.64 16.22
C LEU A 38 -17.19 -0.30 14.74
N ALA A 39 -16.50 -0.98 13.82
CA ALA A 39 -16.73 -0.88 12.38
C ALA A 39 -17.94 -1.68 11.87
N GLY A 40 -18.57 -2.51 12.71
CA GLY A 40 -19.67 -3.40 12.30
C GLY A 40 -19.24 -4.47 11.29
N THR A 41 -18.01 -4.97 11.40
CA THR A 41 -17.42 -5.96 10.48
C THR A 41 -16.75 -7.11 11.24
N ASP A 42 -16.32 -8.15 10.52
CA ASP A 42 -15.51 -9.23 11.08
C ASP A 42 -14.04 -8.85 11.16
N TYR A 43 -13.34 -9.28 12.22
CA TYR A 43 -11.94 -8.93 12.44
C TYR A 43 -11.02 -9.48 11.33
N ARG A 44 -11.37 -10.62 10.69
CA ARG A 44 -10.60 -11.14 9.56
C ARG A 44 -10.80 -10.28 8.32
N ALA A 45 -12.02 -9.79 8.10
CA ALA A 45 -12.29 -8.84 7.01
C ALA A 45 -11.48 -7.55 7.20
N LEU A 46 -11.38 -7.06 8.45
CA LEU A 46 -10.57 -5.89 8.79
C LEU A 46 -9.07 -6.15 8.56
N LEU A 47 -8.53 -7.31 8.95
CA LEU A 47 -7.14 -7.71 8.65
C LEU A 47 -6.86 -7.76 7.16
N ILE A 48 -7.75 -8.37 6.38
CA ILE A 48 -7.62 -8.45 4.92
C ILE A 48 -7.64 -7.05 4.31
N CYS A 49 -8.49 -6.15 4.84
CA CYS A 49 -8.57 -4.76 4.42
C CYS A 49 -7.23 -4.05 4.60
N TYR A 50 -6.67 -4.09 5.81
CA TYR A 50 -5.36 -3.48 6.09
C TYR A 50 -4.22 -4.11 5.30
N ALA A 51 -4.21 -5.43 5.14
CA ALA A 51 -3.21 -6.11 4.33
C ALA A 51 -3.29 -5.67 2.86
N ARG A 52 -4.50 -5.53 2.31
CA ARG A 52 -4.71 -5.03 0.95
C ARG A 52 -4.28 -3.58 0.79
N GLU A 53 -4.67 -2.69 1.70
CA GLU A 53 -4.23 -1.29 1.67
C GLU A 53 -2.71 -1.19 1.77
N GLY A 54 -2.09 -1.95 2.68
CA GLY A 54 -0.64 -2.06 2.79
C GLY A 54 0.04 -2.52 1.51
N LEU A 55 -0.51 -3.54 0.84
CA LEU A 55 -0.01 -4.05 -0.44
C LEU A 55 -0.19 -3.05 -1.59
N ILE A 56 -1.35 -2.37 -1.67
CA ILE A 56 -1.61 -1.33 -2.67
C ILE A 56 -0.60 -0.19 -2.51
N ASN A 57 -0.41 0.28 -1.27
CA ASN A 57 0.53 1.34 -0.96
C ASN A 57 1.97 0.93 -1.25
N SER A 58 2.36 -0.29 -0.89
CA SER A 58 3.69 -0.85 -1.19
C SER A 58 3.92 -0.97 -2.70
N GLY A 59 2.93 -1.48 -3.44
CA GLY A 59 2.98 -1.57 -4.90
C GLY A 59 3.04 -0.20 -5.58
N ALA A 60 2.31 0.79 -5.07
CA ALA A 60 2.37 2.16 -5.56
C ALA A 60 3.75 2.79 -5.32
N GLN A 61 4.37 2.55 -4.16
CA GLN A 61 5.73 3.00 -3.86
C GLN A 61 6.76 2.33 -4.77
N LEU A 62 6.66 1.02 -5.00
CA LEU A 62 7.54 0.29 -5.93
C LEU A 62 7.43 0.84 -7.35
N LYS A 63 6.20 1.04 -7.85
CA LYS A 63 5.97 1.62 -9.19
C LYS A 63 6.52 3.04 -9.30
N ARG A 64 6.40 3.86 -8.25
CA ARG A 64 7.01 5.20 -8.22
C ARG A 64 8.54 5.10 -8.30
N GLY A 65 9.16 4.20 -7.54
CA GLY A 65 10.61 3.96 -7.62
C GLY A 65 11.06 3.53 -9.02
N GLN A 66 10.37 2.55 -9.61
CA GLN A 66 10.65 2.08 -10.98
C GLN A 66 10.48 3.18 -12.03
N PHE A 67 9.45 4.02 -11.90
CA PHE A 67 9.23 5.15 -12.79
C PHE A 67 10.37 6.18 -12.68
N VAL A 68 10.81 6.51 -11.47
CA VAL A 68 11.93 7.44 -11.24
C VAL A 68 13.21 6.90 -11.85
N GLU A 69 13.53 5.63 -11.64
CA GLU A 69 14.71 5.00 -12.24
C GLU A 69 14.63 4.99 -13.78
N HIS A 70 13.47 4.66 -14.35
CA HIS A 70 13.29 4.65 -15.81
C HIS A 70 13.43 6.04 -16.42
N VAL A 71 12.82 7.06 -15.81
CA VAL A 71 12.94 8.44 -16.28
C VAL A 71 14.38 8.95 -16.15
N ARG A 72 15.08 8.61 -15.06
CA ARG A 72 16.51 8.95 -14.90
C ARG A 72 17.33 8.38 -16.06
N ASP A 73 17.20 7.08 -16.36
CA ASP A 73 17.90 6.41 -17.46
C ASP A 73 17.61 7.06 -18.83
N VAL A 74 16.36 7.44 -19.10
CA VAL A 74 16.00 8.14 -20.34
C VAL A 74 16.65 9.52 -20.43
N LEU A 75 16.64 10.31 -19.36
CA LEU A 75 17.21 11.66 -19.34
C LEU A 75 18.74 11.62 -19.47
N GLU A 76 19.41 10.67 -18.82
CA GLU A 76 20.85 10.44 -18.96
C GLU A 76 21.22 10.06 -20.40
N LYS A 77 20.45 9.15 -21.04
CA LYS A 77 20.64 8.77 -22.44
C LYS A 77 20.50 9.95 -23.42
N HIS A 78 19.71 10.95 -23.07
CA HIS A 78 19.56 12.18 -23.86
C HIS A 78 20.59 13.26 -23.51
N GLY A 79 21.60 12.93 -22.70
CA GLY A 79 22.70 13.84 -22.36
C GLY A 79 22.35 14.90 -21.33
N ILE A 80 21.24 14.74 -20.60
CA ILE A 80 20.91 15.64 -19.50
C ILE A 80 21.84 15.35 -18.34
N LYS A 81 22.46 16.41 -17.82
CA LYS A 81 23.39 16.31 -16.70
C LYS A 81 22.67 15.84 -15.44
N ALA A 82 23.28 14.92 -14.69
CA ALA A 82 22.71 14.32 -13.48
C ALA A 82 22.20 15.36 -12.46
N ASN A 83 22.89 16.49 -12.31
CA ASN A 83 22.47 17.59 -11.43
C ASN A 83 21.14 18.25 -11.85
N ALA A 84 20.85 18.34 -13.15
CA ALA A 84 19.57 18.83 -13.64
C ALA A 84 18.45 17.80 -13.44
N ILE A 85 18.78 16.51 -13.53
CA ILE A 85 17.83 15.41 -13.26
C ILE A 85 17.42 15.41 -11.78
N GLU A 86 18.38 15.58 -10.86
CA GLU A 86 18.09 15.70 -9.42
C GLU A 86 17.19 16.90 -9.08
N GLU A 87 17.42 18.05 -9.71
CA GLU A 87 16.58 19.25 -9.58
C GLU A 87 15.13 19.00 -10.04
N ILE A 88 14.94 18.29 -11.16
CA ILE A 88 13.62 17.93 -11.68
C ILE A 88 12.89 17.00 -10.71
N PHE A 89 13.56 15.96 -10.21
CA PHE A 89 12.94 15.03 -9.28
C PHE A 89 12.62 15.65 -7.92
N LYS A 90 13.45 16.58 -7.42
CA LYS A 90 13.14 17.33 -6.19
C LYS A 90 11.84 18.13 -6.30
N LYS A 91 11.48 18.64 -7.48
CA LYS A 91 10.24 19.42 -7.70
C LYS A 91 9.00 18.57 -7.94
N ILE A 92 9.15 17.29 -8.26
CA ILE A 92 8.04 16.39 -8.63
C ILE A 92 7.71 15.42 -7.50
N LEU A 93 8.72 15.02 -6.71
CA LEU A 93 8.58 14.00 -5.65
C LEU A 93 8.43 14.58 -4.23
N TYR A 94 8.65 15.88 -4.05
CA TYR A 94 8.44 16.64 -2.82
C TYR A 94 7.57 17.86 -3.12
#